data_AF-A0A4R1BGL2-F1
#
_entry.id   AF-A0A4R1BGL2-F1
#
_cell.length_a   1.000
_cell.length_b   1.000
_cell.length_c   1.000
_cell.angle_alpha   90.00
_cell.angle_beta   90.00
_cell.angle_gamma   90.00
#
_symmetry.space_group_name_H-M   'P 1'
#
loop_
_entity.id
_entity.type
_entity.pdbx_description
1 polymer ?
#
loop_
_entity_poly.entity_id
_entity_poly.type
_entity_poly.pdbx_seq_one_letter_code
_entity_poly.pdbx_strand_id
1 'polypeptide(L)'
;MTLSRDWVTPLAAGAFLLSAVTGVLIFFHIDTGLNKAAHEWLSWALLAGVALHVVANFNGFKRHLAGRRGQGLMGVFALVLLLSFFAPGESEEPAFAPPVRALAQAPI
;
A
#
# COMPACT_ATOMS: atom_id res chain seq x y z
N MET A 1 -26.17 13.25 5.41
CA MET A 1 -26.13 12.41 4.18
C MET A 1 -25.84 10.99 4.61
N THR A 2 -26.79 10.08 4.48
CA THR A 2 -26.58 8.65 4.77
C THR A 2 -25.70 8.07 3.65
N LEU A 3 -24.42 7.82 3.94
CA LEU A 3 -23.55 7.06 3.03
C LEU A 3 -24.23 5.73 2.70
N SER A 4 -24.55 5.50 1.42
CA SER A 4 -25.13 4.23 0.98
C SER A 4 -24.08 3.14 1.11
N ARG A 5 -24.22 2.33 2.16
CA ARG A 5 -23.34 1.22 2.51
C ARG A 5 -23.24 0.18 1.39
N ASP A 6 -24.27 0.12 0.55
CA ASP A 6 -24.41 -0.80 -0.56
C ASP A 6 -23.38 -0.57 -1.67
N TRP A 7 -22.85 0.65 -1.79
CA TRP A 7 -21.81 0.98 -2.77
C TRP A 7 -20.40 1.00 -2.15
N VAL A 8 -20.29 1.38 -0.88
CA VAL A 8 -19.00 1.55 -0.21
C VAL A 8 -18.27 0.20 -0.08
N THR A 9 -18.99 -0.86 0.29
CA THR A 9 -18.39 -2.19 0.47
C THR A 9 -17.91 -2.83 -0.84
N PRO A 10 -18.69 -2.87 -1.93
CA PRO A 10 -18.19 -3.41 -3.20
C PRO A 10 -17.08 -2.56 -3.80
N LEU A 11 -17.10 -1.23 -3.62
CA LEU A 11 -15.99 -0.37 -4.03
C LEU A 11 -14.70 -0.73 -3.30
N ALA A 12 -14.74 -0.84 -1.97
CA ALA A 12 -13.57 -1.21 -1.18
C ALA A 12 -13.07 -2.62 -1.53
N ALA A 13 -13.98 -3.59 -1.72
CA ALA A 13 -13.63 -4.96 -2.07
C ALA A 13 -13.01 -5.08 -3.48
N GLY A 14 -13.57 -4.39 -4.48
CA GLY A 14 -13.03 -4.36 -5.84
C GLY A 14 -11.67 -3.69 -5.90
N ALA A 15 -11.51 -2.55 -5.24
CA ALA A 15 -10.22 -1.86 -5.15
C ALA A 15 -9.17 -2.71 -4.42
N PHE A 16 -9.58 -3.43 -3.37
CA PHE A 16 -8.68 -4.33 -2.62
C PHE A 16 -8.21 -5.48 -3.49
N LEU A 17 -9.12 -6.16 -4.20
CA LEU A 17 -8.77 -7.27 -5.08
C LEU A 17 -7.78 -6.83 -6.17
N LEU A 18 -8.01 -5.67 -6.78
CA LEU A 18 -7.14 -5.14 -7.82
C LEU A 18 -5.75 -4.78 -7.30
N SER A 19 -5.67 -4.08 -6.16
CA SER A 19 -4.39 -3.74 -5.52
C SER A 19 -3.66 -4.98 -5.01
N ALA A 20 -4.37 -5.97 -4.46
CA ALA A 20 -3.77 -7.21 -3.96
C ALA A 20 -3.16 -8.05 -5.10
N VAL A 21 -3.89 -8.24 -6.20
CA VAL A 21 -3.37 -8.99 -7.36
C VAL A 21 -2.15 -8.28 -7.94
N THR A 22 -2.24 -6.97 -8.21
CA THR A 22 -1.11 -6.21 -8.75
C THR A 22 0.09 -6.18 -7.81
N GLY A 23 -0.13 -6.08 -6.49
CA GLY A 23 0.94 -6.12 -5.49
C GLY A 23 1.67 -7.46 -5.45
N VAL A 24 0.93 -8.57 -5.54
CA VAL A 24 1.52 -9.92 -5.64
C VAL A 24 2.35 -10.07 -6.91
N LEU A 25 1.85 -9.57 -8.05
CA LEU A 25 2.60 -9.62 -9.31
C LEU A 25 3.93 -8.86 -9.23
N ILE A 26 3.91 -7.65 -8.65
CA ILE A 26 5.11 -6.81 -8.48
C ILE A 26 6.09 -7.45 -7.50
N PHE A 27 5.61 -8.03 -6.39
CA PHE A 27 6.47 -8.72 -5.42
C PHE A 27 7.31 -9.82 -6.07
N PHE A 28 6.70 -10.62 -6.96
CA PHE A 28 7.40 -11.67 -7.70
C PHE A 28 8.09 -11.19 -8.99
N HIS A 29 8.08 -9.89 -9.29
CA HIS A 29 8.64 -9.30 -10.52
C HIS A 29 8.09 -9.95 -11.82
N ILE A 30 6.85 -10.43 -11.76
CA ILE A 30 6.10 -10.97 -12.91
C ILE A 30 5.07 -9.95 -13.42
N ASP A 31 5.16 -8.71 -12.94
CA ASP A 31 4.34 -7.62 -13.41
C ASP A 31 4.68 -7.23 -14.85
N THR A 32 3.66 -6.84 -15.61
CA THR A 32 3.81 -6.45 -17.01
C THR A 32 2.93 -5.25 -17.32
N GLY A 33 3.33 -4.45 -18.30
CA GLY A 33 2.55 -3.32 -18.81
C GLY A 33 2.17 -2.32 -17.72
N LEU A 34 0.86 -2.23 -17.42
CA LEU A 34 0.29 -1.24 -16.51
C LEU A 34 0.20 -1.70 -15.06
N ASN A 35 0.66 -2.90 -14.70
CA ASN A 35 0.47 -3.45 -13.35
C ASN A 35 1.06 -2.56 -12.25
N LYS A 36 2.30 -2.07 -12.41
CA LYS A 36 2.94 -1.15 -11.46
C LYS A 36 2.18 0.17 -11.33
N ALA A 37 1.85 0.81 -12.46
CA ALA A 37 1.08 2.05 -12.47
C ALA A 37 -0.32 1.88 -11.86
N ALA A 38 -1.00 0.78 -12.19
CA ALA A 38 -2.30 0.44 -11.61
C ALA A 38 -2.19 0.26 -10.09
N HIS A 39 -1.16 -0.43 -9.60
CA HIS A 39 -0.94 -0.60 -8.17
C HIS A 39 -0.75 0.74 -7.46
N GLU A 40 0.13 1.60 -7.98
CA GLU A 40 0.43 2.91 -7.38
C GLU A 40 -0.78 3.85 -7.40
N TRP A 41 -1.45 3.99 -8.56
CA TRP A 41 -2.55 4.94 -8.72
C TRP A 41 -3.88 4.43 -8.14
N LEU A 42 -4.21 3.16 -8.33
CA LEU A 42 -5.48 2.61 -7.83
C LEU A 42 -5.44 2.30 -6.33
N SER A 43 -4.26 2.27 -5.71
CA SER A 43 -4.16 2.24 -4.24
C SER A 43 -4.76 3.48 -3.58
N TRP A 44 -4.85 4.63 -4.28
CA TRP A 44 -5.61 5.78 -3.79
C TRP A 44 -7.12 5.51 -3.74
N ALA A 45 -7.65 4.80 -4.74
CA ALA A 45 -9.05 4.39 -4.74
C ALA A 45 -9.33 3.39 -3.60
N LEU A 46 -8.39 2.47 -3.33
CA LEU A 46 -8.46 1.58 -2.17
C LEU A 46 -8.45 2.37 -0.85
N LEU A 47 -7.53 3.32 -0.69
CA LEU A 47 -7.44 4.16 0.51
C LEU A 47 -8.74 4.90 0.77
N ALA A 48 -9.31 5.54 -0.26
CA ALA A 48 -10.58 6.24 -0.17
C ALA A 48 -11.75 5.27 0.15
N GLY A 49 -11.81 4.12 -0.53
CA GLY A 49 -12.83 3.11 -0.31
C GLY A 49 -12.83 2.55 1.12
N VAL A 50 -11.64 2.24 1.65
CA VAL A 50 -11.48 1.76 3.04
C VAL A 50 -11.82 2.87 4.04
N ALA A 51 -11.39 4.11 3.81
CA ALA A 51 -11.74 5.24 4.68
C ALA A 51 -13.27 5.43 4.74
N LEU A 52 -13.96 5.42 3.60
CA LEU A 52 -15.41 5.47 3.52
C LEU A 52 -16.05 4.28 4.25
N HIS A 53 -15.49 3.07 4.09
CA HIS A 53 -15.97 1.86 4.75
C HIS A 53 -15.88 1.99 6.29
N VAL A 54 -14.77 2.51 6.81
CA VAL A 54 -14.58 2.74 8.24
C VAL A 54 -15.55 3.81 8.76
N VAL A 55 -15.70 4.93 8.06
CA VAL A 55 -16.63 6.00 8.46
C VAL A 55 -18.08 5.50 8.47
N ALA A 56 -18.50 4.76 7.44
CA ALA A 56 -19.84 4.18 7.35
C ALA A 56 -20.10 3.06 8.38
N ASN A 57 -19.04 2.49 8.98
CA ASN A 57 -19.11 1.41 9.96
C ASN A 57 -18.43 1.77 11.31
N PHE A 58 -18.34 3.07 11.63
CA PHE A 58 -17.47 3.57 12.69
C PHE A 58 -17.77 2.99 14.08
N ASN A 59 -19.04 2.76 14.42
CA ASN A 59 -19.39 2.15 15.70
C ASN A 59 -18.94 0.69 15.82
N GLY A 60 -19.04 -0.10 14.74
CA GLY A 60 -18.54 -1.46 14.70
C GLY A 60 -17.01 -1.50 14.79
N PHE A 61 -16.35 -0.59 14.07
CA PHE A 61 -14.90 -0.44 14.10
C PHE A 61 -14.38 -0.10 15.51
N LYS A 62 -14.96 0.90 16.18
CA LYS A 62 -14.62 1.25 17.58
C LYS A 62 -14.76 0.05 18.53
N ARG A 63 -15.84 -0.73 18.40
CA ARG A 63 -16.04 -1.92 19.24
C ARG A 63 -14.95 -2.97 19.01
N HIS A 64 -14.52 -3.15 17.77
CA HIS A 64 -13.45 -4.09 17.43
C HIS A 64 -12.10 -3.63 17.98
N LEU A 65 -11.81 -2.33 17.89
CA LEU A 65 -10.60 -1.73 18.47
C LEU A 65 -10.60 -1.65 20.00
N ALA A 66 -11.76 -1.68 20.66
CA ALA A 66 -11.83 -1.72 22.13
C ALA A 66 -11.48 -3.10 22.71
N GLY A 67 -11.53 -4.16 21.91
CA GLY A 67 -11.17 -5.52 22.34
C GLY A 67 -9.66 -5.74 22.36
N ARG A 68 -9.15 -6.47 23.37
CA ARG A 68 -7.72 -6.82 23.49
C ARG A 68 -7.13 -7.45 22.23
N ARG A 69 -7.92 -8.27 21.52
CA ARG A 69 -7.51 -8.90 20.24
C ARG A 69 -7.32 -7.87 19.13
N GLY A 70 -8.25 -6.91 19.01
CA GLY A 70 -8.16 -5.84 18.01
C GLY A 70 -7.00 -4.90 18.29
N GLN A 71 -6.79 -4.54 19.56
CA GLN A 71 -5.64 -3.74 19.99
C GLN A 71 -4.32 -4.47 19.75
N GLY A 72 -4.24 -5.77 20.07
CA GLY A 72 -3.05 -6.58 19.84
C GLY A 72 -2.67 -6.64 18.36
N LEU A 73 -3.64 -6.96 17.48
CA LEU A 73 -3.39 -6.97 16.04
C LEU A 73 -2.97 -5.60 15.52
N MET A 74 -3.64 -4.54 15.93
CA MET A 74 -3.28 -3.20 15.47
C MET A 74 -1.91 -2.75 15.98
N GLY A 75 -1.57 -3.10 17.22
CA GLY A 75 -0.24 -2.87 17.78
C GLY A 75 0.86 -3.58 16.99
N VAL A 76 0.63 -4.83 16.57
CA VAL A 76 1.58 -5.57 15.72
C VAL A 76 1.78 -4.89 14.37
N PHE A 77 0.70 -4.54 13.66
CA PHE A 77 0.83 -3.85 12.38
C PHE A 77 1.47 -2.48 12.50
N ALA A 78 1.14 -1.72 13.55
CA ALA A 78 1.79 -0.43 13.83
C ALA A 78 3.28 -0.60 14.14
N LEU A 79 3.66 -1.64 14.90
CA LEU A 79 5.05 -1.96 15.16
C LEU A 79 5.80 -2.33 13.89
N VAL A 80 5.23 -3.19 13.04
CA VAL A 80 5.82 -3.54 11.73
C VAL A 80 6.02 -2.30 10.87
N LEU A 81 5.04 -1.39 10.84
CA LEU A 81 5.16 -0.11 10.13
C LEU A 81 6.26 0.78 10.71
N LEU A 82 6.41 0.84 12.04
CA LEU A 82 7.49 1.61 12.65
C LEU A 82 8.86 1.00 12.32
N LEU A 83 8.96 -0.33 12.37
CA LEU A 83 10.18 -1.05 12.03
C LEU A 83 10.57 -0.89 10.56
N SER A 84 9.61 -0.71 9.64
CA SER A 84 9.94 -0.51 8.22
C SER A 84 10.72 0.78 7.95
N PHE A 85 10.67 1.78 8.84
CA PHE A 85 11.51 2.99 8.74
C PHE A 85 12.97 2.75 9.15
N PHE A 86 13.26 1.67 9.87
CA PHE A 86 14.61 1.32 10.32
C PHE A 86 15.27 0.24 9.46
N ALA A 87 14.57 -0.30 8.46
CA ALA A 87 15.18 -1.21 7.51
C ALA A 87 16.23 -0.45 6.67
N PRO A 88 17.50 -0.90 6.62
CA PRO A 88 18.49 -0.33 5.72
C PRO A 88 17.97 -0.51 4.29
N GLY A 89 17.55 0.60 3.68
CA GLY A 89 17.16 0.59 2.27
C GLY A 89 18.41 0.41 1.42
N GLU A 90 18.41 -0.59 0.56
CA GLU A 90 19.31 -0.58 -0.59
C GLU A 90 18.89 0.62 -1.44
N SER A 91 19.74 1.65 -1.48
CA SER A 91 19.56 2.74 -2.43
C SER A 91 19.63 2.14 -3.83
N GLU A 92 18.49 1.97 -4.49
CA GLU A 92 18.44 1.67 -5.92
C GLU A 92 19.30 2.71 -6.63
N GLU A 93 20.41 2.24 -7.19
CA GLU A 93 21.32 3.13 -7.90
C GLU A 93 20.53 3.72 -9.09
N PRO A 94 20.45 5.06 -9.23
CA PRO A 94 19.70 5.64 -10.31
C PRO A 94 20.18 5.07 -11.66
N ALA A 95 19.28 4.79 -12.59
CA ALA A 95 19.65 4.17 -13.87
C ALA A 95 20.74 4.94 -14.65
N PHE A 96 20.91 6.22 -14.37
CA PHE A 96 21.94 7.10 -14.95
C PHE A 96 23.29 7.08 -14.19
N ALA A 97 23.36 6.52 -13.00
CA ALA A 97 24.57 6.53 -12.17
C ALA A 97 25.73 5.69 -12.75
N PRO A 98 25.51 4.50 -13.35
CA PRO A 98 26.61 3.75 -13.95
C PRO A 98 27.29 4.48 -15.12
N PRO A 99 26.55 5.07 -16.10
CA PRO A 99 27.16 5.88 -17.15
C PRO A 99 27.91 7.11 -16.62
N VAL A 100 27.37 7.82 -15.61
CA VAL A 100 28.01 9.00 -15.02
C VAL A 100 29.30 8.64 -14.30
N ARG A 101 29.33 7.52 -13.55
CA ARG A 101 30.55 7.01 -12.91
C ARG A 101 31.60 6.61 -13.93
N ALA A 102 31.20 5.96 -15.03
CA ALA A 102 32.11 5.60 -16.11
C ALA A 102 32.76 6.83 -16.76
N LEU A 103 31.99 7.90 -16.98
CA LEU A 103 32.50 9.17 -17.49
C LEU A 103 33.44 9.86 -16.49
N ALA A 104 33.11 9.84 -15.19
CA ALA A 104 33.94 10.46 -14.15
C ALA A 104 35.30 9.75 -13.93
N GLN A 105 35.38 8.46 -14.27
CA GLN A 105 36.61 7.68 -14.19
C GLN A 105 37.42 7.68 -15.49
N ALA A 106 36.92 8.30 -16.56
CA ALA A 106 37.64 8.40 -17.81
C ALA A 106 38.84 9.35 -17.63
N PRO A 107 40.05 8.96 -18.04
CA PRO A 107 41.19 9.86 -18.05
C PRO A 107 40.92 11.01 -19.04
N ILE A 108 41.17 12.24 -18.58
CA ILE A 108 41.11 13.46 -19.39
C ILE A 108 42.24 13.52 -20.41
#